data_AF-A0A7S0UQG3-F1
#
_entry.id   AF-A0A7S0UQG3-F1
#
_cell.length_a   1.000
_cell.length_b   1.000
_cell.length_c   1.000
_cell.angle_alpha   90.00
_cell.angle_beta   90.00
_cell.angle_gamma   90.00
#
_symmetry.space_group_name_H-M   'P 1'
#
loop_
_entity.id
_entity.type
_entity.pdbx_description
1 polymer ?
#
loop_
_entity_poly.entity_id
_entity_poly.type
_entity_poly.pdbx_seq_one_letter_code
_entity_poly.pdbx_strand_id
1 'polypeptide(L)'
;MVSQKLKSYEKWAEVNGVIWNRSKVDIVENETGSWGIFAKDDVKEGESIAYVSGNGILSASDCEIADILKQCGYGGGLALTIAVLYEFCIQKKSKWHGYFQSLPALEPIPLFWPDHILETVGDRKFIRRTLASRKDTESDWEDEVKILNDTFPLRIGAHVGDRWTLDNFRLDSRN
;
A
#
# COMPACT_ATOMS: atom_id res chain seq x y z
N MET A 1 -24.97 -1.47 -8.07
CA MET A 1 -24.43 -0.42 -8.97
C MET A 1 -22.93 -0.37 -8.71
N VAL A 2 -22.06 -0.54 -9.71
CA VAL A 2 -20.60 -0.55 -9.52
C VAL A 2 -20.14 0.83 -9.04
N SER A 3 -19.38 0.92 -7.93
CA SER A 3 -18.94 2.21 -7.38
C SER A 3 -18.01 2.94 -8.35
N GLN A 4 -17.97 4.27 -8.19
CA GLN A 4 -17.01 5.11 -8.93
C GLN A 4 -15.55 4.75 -8.59
N LYS A 5 -15.31 4.21 -7.39
CA LYS A 5 -14.00 3.74 -6.93
C LYS A 5 -13.54 2.54 -7.77
N LEU A 6 -14.40 1.53 -7.94
CA LEU A 6 -14.08 0.34 -8.74
C LEU A 6 -13.87 0.70 -10.21
N LYS A 7 -14.73 1.53 -10.82
CA LYS A 7 -14.54 2.00 -12.20
C LYS A 7 -13.20 2.71 -12.42
N SER A 8 -12.79 3.53 -11.45
CA SER A 8 -11.52 4.25 -11.50
C SER A 8 -10.33 3.28 -11.43
N TYR A 9 -10.42 2.27 -10.56
CA TYR A 9 -9.41 1.21 -10.48
C TYR A 9 -9.34 0.39 -11.77
N GLU A 10 -10.47 -0.04 -12.35
CA GLU A 10 -10.46 -0.84 -13.57
C GLU A 10 -9.79 -0.11 -14.74
N LYS A 11 -10.04 1.20 -14.86
CA LYS A 11 -9.37 2.05 -15.87
C LYS A 11 -7.86 2.14 -15.61
N TRP A 12 -7.46 2.29 -14.35
CA TRP A 12 -6.04 2.28 -13.98
C TRP A 12 -5.39 0.93 -14.30
N ALA A 13 -6.07 -0.17 -13.98
CA ALA A 13 -5.61 -1.53 -14.17
C ALA A 13 -5.37 -1.85 -15.65
N GLU A 14 -6.31 -1.46 -16.52
CA GLU A 14 -6.18 -1.63 -17.98
C GLU A 14 -4.93 -0.92 -18.54
N VAL A 15 -4.69 0.32 -18.12
CA VAL A 15 -3.52 1.11 -18.57
C VAL A 15 -2.19 0.52 -18.05
N ASN A 16 -2.19 -0.08 -16.86
CA ASN A 16 -0.98 -0.58 -16.21
C ASN A 16 -0.77 -2.10 -16.39
N GLY A 17 -1.56 -2.74 -17.26
CA GLY A 17 -1.39 -4.15 -17.61
C GLY A 17 -1.76 -5.11 -16.47
N VAL A 18 -2.74 -4.74 -15.65
CA VAL A 18 -3.43 -5.63 -14.72
C VAL A 18 -4.70 -6.12 -15.43
N ILE A 19 -4.63 -7.33 -15.98
CA ILE A 19 -5.66 -7.90 -16.85
C ILE A 19 -6.21 -9.17 -16.21
N TRP A 20 -7.53 -9.34 -16.18
CA TRP A 20 -8.17 -10.56 -15.69
C TRP A 20 -9.15 -11.14 -16.70
N ASN A 21 -9.42 -12.43 -16.56
CA ASN A 21 -10.39 -13.13 -17.39
C ASN A 21 -11.82 -12.73 -16.99
N ARG A 22 -12.34 -11.66 -17.60
CA ARG A 22 -13.68 -11.11 -17.33
C ARG A 22 -14.85 -12.06 -17.64
N SER A 23 -14.59 -13.15 -18.38
CA SER A 23 -15.59 -14.21 -18.60
C SER A 23 -15.67 -15.19 -17.43
N LYS A 24 -14.58 -15.35 -16.67
CA LYS A 24 -14.44 -16.32 -15.58
C LYS A 24 -14.54 -15.69 -14.20
N VAL A 25 -14.01 -14.49 -14.02
CA VAL A 25 -13.99 -13.81 -12.71
C VAL A 25 -14.39 -12.35 -12.86
N ASP A 26 -14.95 -11.79 -11.78
CA ASP A 26 -15.17 -10.35 -11.65
C ASP A 26 -14.68 -9.83 -10.29
N ILE A 27 -14.45 -8.53 -10.24
CA ILE A 27 -14.25 -7.81 -8.99
C ILE A 27 -15.63 -7.43 -8.46
N VAL A 28 -15.96 -7.95 -7.28
CA VAL A 28 -17.24 -7.67 -6.62
C VAL A 28 -16.98 -6.84 -5.39
N GLU A 29 -17.67 -5.72 -5.30
CA GLU A 29 -17.71 -4.87 -4.11
C GLU A 29 -18.87 -5.30 -3.22
N ASN A 30 -18.58 -5.51 -1.94
CA ASN A 30 -19.59 -5.84 -0.94
C ASN A 30 -20.27 -4.57 -0.39
N GLU A 31 -21.23 -4.75 0.52
CA GLU A 31 -21.98 -3.64 1.13
C GLU A 31 -21.10 -2.68 1.95
N THR A 32 -19.94 -3.13 2.43
CA THR A 32 -18.97 -2.31 3.19
C THR A 32 -17.96 -1.59 2.29
N GLY A 33 -18.08 -1.71 0.96
CA GLY A 33 -17.13 -1.12 0.01
C GLY A 33 -15.80 -1.88 -0.12
N SER A 34 -15.70 -3.07 0.48
CA SER A 34 -14.56 -3.97 0.35
C SER A 34 -14.69 -4.79 -0.92
N TRP A 35 -13.56 -5.10 -1.55
CA TRP A 35 -13.55 -5.80 -2.83
C TRP A 35 -13.06 -7.24 -2.67
N GLY A 36 -13.61 -8.13 -3.49
CA GLY A 36 -13.15 -9.51 -3.64
C GLY A 36 -13.23 -9.95 -5.09
N ILE A 37 -12.52 -11.04 -5.41
CA ILE A 37 -12.58 -11.68 -6.73
C ILE A 37 -13.53 -12.85 -6.65
N PHE A 38 -14.56 -12.87 -7.48
CA PHE A 38 -15.58 -13.92 -7.51
C PHE A 38 -15.62 -14.59 -8.88
N ALA A 39 -15.80 -15.90 -8.88
CA ALA A 39 -16.05 -16.65 -10.10
C ALA A 39 -17.44 -16.32 -10.66
N LYS A 40 -17.50 -16.10 -11.97
CA LYS A 40 -18.74 -15.95 -12.77
C LYS A 40 -19.13 -17.26 -13.44
N ASP A 41 -18.16 -18.16 -13.60
CA ASP A 41 -18.26 -19.45 -14.26
C ASP A 41 -17.18 -20.38 -13.69
N ASP A 42 -17.25 -21.67 -14.00
CA ASP A 42 -16.31 -22.68 -13.52
C ASP A 42 -14.88 -22.31 -13.92
N VAL A 43 -13.99 -22.20 -12.93
CA VAL A 43 -12.55 -22.01 -13.10
C VAL A 43 -11.87 -23.33 -12.80
N LYS A 44 -11.14 -23.88 -13.76
CA LYS A 44 -10.44 -25.15 -13.56
C LYS A 44 -9.18 -24.96 -12.72
N GLU A 45 -8.77 -26.01 -12.02
CA GLU A 45 -7.48 -26.03 -11.35
C GLU A 45 -6.35 -25.77 -12.37
N GLY A 46 -5.45 -24.85 -12.04
CA GLY A 46 -4.36 -24.41 -12.92
C GLY A 46 -4.76 -23.40 -14.01
N GLU A 47 -6.04 -23.03 -14.13
CA GLU A 47 -6.47 -21.99 -15.05
C GLU A 47 -6.06 -20.59 -14.55
N SER A 48 -5.42 -19.80 -15.42
CA SER A 48 -5.02 -18.43 -15.07
C SER A 48 -6.24 -17.51 -15.10
N ILE A 49 -6.49 -16.84 -13.98
CA ILE A 49 -7.60 -15.88 -13.83
C ILE A 49 -7.16 -14.43 -14.03
N ALA A 50 -5.86 -14.14 -13.89
CA ALA A 50 -5.31 -12.80 -14.02
C ALA A 50 -3.82 -12.82 -14.40
N TYR A 51 -3.39 -11.73 -15.02
CA TYR A 51 -2.02 -11.42 -15.35
C TYR A 51 -1.70 -9.99 -14.91
N VAL A 52 -0.57 -9.82 -14.23
CA VAL A 52 -0.05 -8.53 -13.82
C VAL A 52 1.27 -8.32 -14.52
N SER A 53 1.31 -7.38 -15.47
CA SER A 53 2.55 -6.97 -16.12
C SER A 53 3.48 -6.27 -15.12
N GLY A 54 4.78 -6.22 -15.40
CA GLY A 54 5.74 -5.47 -14.58
C GLY A 54 5.32 -4.01 -14.36
N ASN A 55 4.60 -3.40 -15.31
CA ASN A 55 4.09 -2.04 -15.15
C ASN A 55 3.10 -1.86 -13.99
N GLY A 56 2.35 -2.90 -13.63
CA GLY A 56 1.41 -2.85 -12.51
C GLY A 56 2.06 -3.10 -11.15
N ILE A 57 3.33 -3.50 -11.12
CA ILE A 57 4.04 -3.89 -9.90
C ILE A 57 4.75 -2.69 -9.31
N LEU A 58 4.38 -2.30 -8.09
CA LEU A 58 5.16 -1.34 -7.31
C LEU A 58 6.29 -2.08 -6.59
N SER A 59 7.54 -1.62 -6.80
CA SER A 59 8.72 -2.15 -6.12
C SER A 59 9.70 -1.04 -5.77
N ALA A 60 10.61 -1.31 -4.83
CA ALA A 60 11.69 -0.37 -4.50
C ALA A 60 12.65 -0.10 -5.68
N SER A 61 12.68 -0.99 -6.69
CA SER A 61 13.51 -0.85 -7.89
C SER A 61 12.82 -0.15 -9.05
N ASP A 62 11.51 0.02 -9.02
CA ASP A 62 10.71 0.59 -10.11
C ASP A 62 9.94 1.86 -9.69
N CYS A 63 10.15 2.37 -8.47
CA CYS A 63 9.58 3.64 -8.04
C CYS A 63 10.43 4.84 -8.50
N GLU A 64 9.84 6.04 -8.46
CA GLU A 64 10.48 7.30 -8.91
C GLU A 64 11.76 7.67 -8.14
N ILE A 65 11.93 7.14 -6.91
CA ILE A 65 13.10 7.39 -6.05
C ILE A 65 14.01 6.17 -5.89
N ALA A 66 13.90 5.18 -6.78
CA ALA A 66 14.69 3.95 -6.72
C ALA A 66 16.21 4.21 -6.70
N ASP A 67 16.68 5.26 -7.38
CA ASP A 67 18.06 5.70 -7.37
C ASP A 67 18.51 6.17 -5.98
N ILE A 68 17.67 6.93 -5.28
CA ILE A 68 17.91 7.41 -3.92
C ILE A 68 17.91 6.23 -2.93
N LEU A 69 16.95 5.31 -3.04
CA LEU A 69 16.90 4.13 -2.18
C LEU A 69 18.18 3.31 -2.30
N LYS A 70 18.66 3.11 -3.53
CA LYS A 70 19.92 2.42 -3.81
C LYS A 70 21.13 3.20 -3.29
N GLN A 71 21.17 4.52 -3.47
CA GLN A 71 22.25 5.38 -3.01
C GLN A 71 22.39 5.33 -1.48
N CYS A 72 21.28 5.34 -0.75
CA CYS A 72 21.25 5.22 0.71
C CYS A 72 21.47 3.80 1.22
N GLY A 73 21.54 2.80 0.33
CA GLY A 73 21.75 1.41 0.72
C GLY A 73 20.51 0.73 1.34
N TYR A 74 19.31 1.28 1.15
CA TYR A 74 18.09 0.65 1.63
C TYR A 74 17.79 -0.62 0.84
N GLY A 75 17.36 -1.66 1.57
CA GLY A 75 16.92 -2.92 0.99
C GLY A 75 15.77 -3.54 1.79
N GLY A 76 15.28 -4.69 1.30
CA GLY A 76 14.24 -5.46 1.99
C GLY A 76 12.92 -4.70 2.17
N GLY A 77 12.25 -4.95 3.29
CA GLY A 77 10.95 -4.37 3.59
C GLY A 77 10.96 -2.85 3.68
N LEU A 78 11.97 -2.26 4.34
CA LEU A 78 12.05 -0.81 4.54
C LEU A 78 12.13 -0.05 3.21
N ALA A 79 12.95 -0.52 2.26
CA ALA A 79 13.04 0.11 0.94
C ALA A 79 11.68 0.11 0.21
N LEU A 80 10.92 -0.99 0.30
CA LEU A 80 9.59 -1.07 -0.28
C LEU A 80 8.60 -0.15 0.44
N THR A 81 8.64 -0.08 1.77
CA THR A 81 7.76 0.82 2.53
C THR A 81 8.02 2.30 2.18
N ILE A 82 9.28 2.70 2.03
CA ILE A 82 9.63 4.07 1.60
C ILE A 82 9.16 4.33 0.16
N ALA A 83 9.34 3.36 -0.74
CA ALA A 83 8.83 3.46 -2.11
C ALA A 83 7.31 3.66 -2.15
N VAL A 84 6.57 2.87 -1.37
CA VAL A 84 5.12 2.99 -1.23
C VAL A 84 4.73 4.35 -0.66
N LEU A 85 5.39 4.80 0.42
CA LEU A 85 5.14 6.10 1.02
C LEU A 85 5.33 7.22 0.01
N TYR A 86 6.46 7.25 -0.71
CA TYR A 86 6.76 8.29 -1.69
C TYR A 86 5.70 8.33 -2.80
N GLU A 87 5.42 7.19 -3.42
CA GLU A 87 4.42 7.10 -4.49
C GLU A 87 3.02 7.49 -3.99
N PHE A 88 2.68 7.14 -2.75
CA PHE A 88 1.45 7.59 -2.12
C PHE A 88 1.43 9.11 -1.93
N CYS A 89 2.51 9.71 -1.42
CA CYS A 89 2.58 11.16 -1.14
C CYS A 89 2.50 12.03 -2.40
N ILE A 90 3.06 11.60 -3.54
CA ILE A 90 3.03 12.40 -4.77
C ILE A 90 1.67 12.35 -5.51
N GLN A 91 0.70 11.60 -4.99
CA GLN A 91 -0.70 11.56 -5.44
C GLN A 91 -0.80 11.28 -6.94
N LYS A 92 -1.50 12.14 -7.71
CA LYS A 92 -1.75 11.95 -9.15
C LYS A 92 -0.49 11.90 -10.01
N LYS A 93 0.67 12.30 -9.48
CA LYS A 93 1.96 12.15 -10.16
C LYS A 93 2.45 10.70 -10.14
N SER A 94 1.98 9.89 -9.19
CA SER A 94 2.31 8.48 -9.12
C SER A 94 1.58 7.68 -10.18
N LYS A 95 2.32 6.81 -10.86
CA LYS A 95 1.75 5.77 -11.74
C LYS A 95 0.73 4.90 -11.01
N TRP A 96 0.93 4.64 -9.71
CA TRP A 96 0.06 3.80 -8.88
C TRP A 96 -1.07 4.57 -8.19
N HIS A 97 -1.29 5.84 -8.53
CA HIS A 97 -2.36 6.62 -7.90
C HIS A 97 -3.73 5.92 -7.94
N GLY A 98 -4.10 5.35 -9.10
CA GLY A 98 -5.37 4.62 -9.23
C GLY A 98 -5.45 3.34 -8.39
N TYR A 99 -4.30 2.68 -8.15
CA TYR A 99 -4.21 1.57 -7.20
C TYR A 99 -4.36 2.06 -5.75
N PHE A 100 -3.70 3.16 -5.35
CA PHE A 100 -3.86 3.69 -4.00
C PHE A 100 -5.30 4.13 -3.71
N GLN A 101 -6.00 4.69 -4.71
CA GLN A 101 -7.42 5.00 -4.59
C GLN A 101 -8.31 3.76 -4.43
N SER A 102 -7.81 2.55 -4.73
CA SER A 102 -8.53 1.29 -4.52
C SER A 102 -8.45 0.77 -3.10
N LEU A 103 -7.38 1.11 -2.37
CA LEU A 103 -7.11 0.58 -1.03
C LEU A 103 -8.24 0.96 -0.05
N PRO A 104 -8.51 0.13 0.96
CA PRO A 104 -9.37 0.53 2.06
C PRO A 104 -8.72 1.68 2.84
N ALA A 105 -9.56 2.47 3.51
CA ALA A 105 -9.07 3.52 4.42
C ALA A 105 -8.29 2.93 5.60
N LEU A 106 -8.72 1.76 6.10
CA LEU A 106 -8.12 1.12 7.25
C LEU A 106 -8.13 -0.40 7.06
N GLU A 107 -7.00 -1.02 7.37
CA GLU A 107 -6.92 -2.46 7.56
C GLU A 107 -7.13 -2.80 9.05
N PRO A 108 -8.01 -3.77 9.40
CA PRO A 108 -8.31 -4.11 10.79
C PRO A 108 -7.20 -4.97 11.42
N ILE A 109 -5.94 -4.59 11.23
CA ILE A 109 -4.78 -5.32 11.76
C ILE A 109 -4.40 -4.84 13.18
N PRO A 110 -3.85 -5.73 14.02
CA PRO A 110 -3.51 -5.43 15.42
C PRO A 110 -2.60 -4.21 15.61
N LEU A 111 -1.79 -3.90 14.59
CA LEU A 111 -0.92 -2.73 14.58
C LEU A 111 -1.71 -1.43 14.83
N PHE A 112 -2.96 -1.33 14.35
CA PHE A 112 -3.78 -0.13 14.46
C PHE A 112 -4.85 -0.18 15.56
N TRP A 113 -4.98 -1.31 16.25
CA TRP A 113 -6.00 -1.46 17.30
C TRP A 113 -5.70 -0.55 18.50
N PRO A 114 -6.70 0.10 19.11
CA PRO A 114 -6.50 0.76 20.40
C PRO A 114 -5.98 -0.21 21.46
N ASP A 115 -5.16 0.27 22.39
CA ASP A 115 -4.52 -0.58 23.42
C ASP A 115 -5.55 -1.37 24.23
N HIS A 116 -6.66 -0.73 24.61
CA HIS A 116 -7.73 -1.41 25.34
C HIS A 116 -8.35 -2.58 24.55
N ILE A 117 -8.38 -2.54 23.21
CA ILE A 117 -8.84 -3.66 22.38
C ILE A 117 -7.75 -4.73 22.29
N LEU A 118 -6.50 -4.33 22.10
CA LEU A 118 -5.37 -5.26 22.03
C LEU A 118 -5.22 -6.08 23.31
N GLU A 119 -5.46 -5.46 24.47
CA GLU A 119 -5.44 -6.12 25.78
C GLU A 119 -6.52 -7.20 25.92
N THR A 120 -7.66 -7.07 25.23
CA THR A 120 -8.74 -8.09 25.28
C THR A 120 -8.36 -9.44 24.66
N VAL A 121 -7.30 -9.50 23.84
CA VAL A 121 -6.85 -10.74 23.17
C VAL A 121 -6.32 -11.76 24.18
N GLY A 122 -5.81 -11.34 25.34
CA GLY A 122 -5.33 -12.21 26.41
C GLY A 122 -4.00 -12.94 26.16
N ASP A 123 -3.52 -13.05 24.90
CA ASP A 123 -2.20 -13.59 24.58
C ASP A 123 -1.09 -12.54 24.74
N ARG A 124 -0.37 -12.61 25.87
CA ARG A 124 0.76 -11.73 26.18
C ARG A 124 1.88 -11.74 25.11
N LYS A 125 2.13 -12.87 24.45
CA LYS A 125 3.17 -12.95 23.40
C LYS A 125 2.73 -12.22 22.14
N PHE A 126 1.46 -12.34 21.79
CA PHE A 126 0.87 -11.57 20.70
C PHE A 126 0.90 -10.07 20.99
N ILE A 127 0.39 -9.64 22.14
CA ILE A 127 0.37 -8.23 22.56
C ILE A 127 1.79 -7.64 22.51
N ARG A 128 2.77 -8.32 23.12
CA ARG A 128 4.17 -7.86 23.12
C ARG A 128 4.75 -7.70 21.71
N ARG A 129 4.46 -8.63 20.78
CA ARG A 129 4.94 -8.53 19.39
C ARG A 129 4.31 -7.36 18.65
N THR A 130 3.02 -7.13 18.85
CA THR A 130 2.31 -5.99 18.25
C THR A 130 2.88 -4.67 18.75
N LEU A 131 3.08 -4.52 20.06
CA LEU A 131 3.70 -3.32 20.64
C LEU A 131 5.14 -3.11 20.19
N ALA A 132 5.93 -4.18 20.10
CA ALA A 132 7.28 -4.11 19.54
C ALA A 132 7.25 -3.64 18.08
N SER A 133 6.35 -4.18 17.26
CA SER A 133 6.22 -3.78 15.85
C SER A 133 5.87 -2.30 15.70
N ARG A 134 4.99 -1.75 16.55
CA ARG A 134 4.69 -0.31 16.55
C ARG A 134 5.92 0.54 16.83
N LYS A 135 6.70 0.12 17.84
CA LYS A 135 7.94 0.81 18.23
C LYS A 135 9.00 0.72 17.14
N ASP A 136 9.17 -0.44 16.52
CA ASP A 136 10.12 -0.64 15.44
C ASP A 136 9.76 0.28 14.24
N THR A 137 8.48 0.38 13.89
CA THR A 137 8.00 1.34 12.87
C THR A 137 8.26 2.80 13.25
N GLU A 138 8.13 3.18 14.52
CA GLU A 138 8.47 4.53 14.98
C GLU A 138 9.97 4.82 14.89
N SER A 139 10.81 3.83 15.24
CA SER A 139 12.26 3.95 15.12
C SER A 139 12.66 4.11 13.66
N ASP A 140 12.18 3.24 12.76
CA ASP A 140 12.43 3.35 11.31
C ASP A 140 12.06 4.74 10.78
N TRP A 141 10.93 5.28 11.23
CA TRP A 141 10.50 6.61 10.84
C TRP A 141 11.47 7.72 11.29
N GLU A 142 11.80 7.76 12.58
CA GLU A 142 12.63 8.84 13.14
C GLU A 142 14.09 8.73 12.70
N ASP A 143 14.63 7.52 12.62
CA ASP A 143 16.05 7.28 12.39
C ASP A 143 16.41 7.28 10.89
N GLU A 144 15.51 6.84 10.01
CA GLU A 144 15.82 6.60 8.59
C GLU A 144 14.92 7.40 7.63
N VAL A 145 13.60 7.34 7.80
CA VAL A 145 12.65 7.79 6.76
C VAL A 145 12.43 9.31 6.76
N LYS A 146 12.23 9.90 7.94
CA LYS A 146 11.97 11.34 8.09
C LYS A 146 13.12 12.18 7.53
N ILE A 147 14.35 11.75 7.75
CA ILE A 147 15.58 12.47 7.36
C ILE A 147 15.75 12.53 5.83
N LEU A 148 15.14 11.63 5.07
CA LEU A 148 15.23 11.63 3.60
C LEU A 148 14.63 12.89 2.98
N ASN A 149 13.59 13.44 3.58
CA ASN A 149 12.98 14.69 3.14
C ASN A 149 13.99 15.85 3.14
N ASP A 150 14.79 15.94 4.21
CA ASP A 150 15.76 17.01 4.43
C ASP A 150 17.07 16.75 3.69
N THR A 151 17.41 15.48 3.48
CA THR A 151 18.60 15.06 2.72
C THR A 151 18.42 15.28 1.22
N PHE A 152 17.19 15.07 0.71
CA PHE A 152 16.85 15.19 -0.70
C PHE A 152 15.70 16.18 -0.93
N PRO A 153 15.81 17.46 -0.54
CA PRO A 153 14.69 18.39 -0.52
C PRO A 153 14.13 18.68 -1.92
N LEU A 154 14.96 18.60 -2.96
CA LEU A 154 14.54 18.83 -4.35
C LEU A 154 13.96 17.59 -5.04
N ARG A 155 14.22 16.39 -4.52
CA ARG A 155 13.76 15.11 -5.11
C ARG A 155 12.64 14.46 -4.31
N ILE A 156 12.63 14.67 -3.00
CA ILE A 156 11.61 14.18 -2.08
C ILE A 156 10.76 15.35 -1.59
N GLY A 157 11.33 16.27 -0.81
CA GLY A 157 10.56 17.30 -0.10
C GLY A 157 9.67 18.17 -0.98
N ALA A 158 10.17 18.62 -2.12
CA ALA A 158 9.41 19.41 -3.09
C ALA A 158 8.20 18.67 -3.70
N HIS A 159 8.15 17.34 -3.59
CA HIS A 159 7.12 16.50 -4.20
C HIS A 159 6.11 15.95 -3.19
N VAL A 160 6.57 15.64 -1.97
CA VAL A 160 5.75 14.97 -0.95
C VAL A 160 5.03 15.95 -0.02
N GLY A 161 5.57 17.16 0.17
CA GLY A 161 4.96 18.21 0.99
C GLY A 161 4.64 17.76 2.42
N ASP A 162 3.48 18.16 2.91
CA ASP A 162 2.96 17.84 4.24
C ASP A 162 2.49 16.37 4.39
N ARG A 163 2.57 15.58 3.32
CA ARG A 163 2.16 14.17 3.34
C ARG A 163 3.28 13.22 3.79
N TRP A 164 4.52 13.70 3.92
CA TRP A 164 5.63 12.89 4.46
C TRP A 164 5.54 12.85 5.99
N THR A 165 4.68 11.98 6.50
CA THR A 165 4.36 11.87 7.93
C THR A 165 4.42 10.42 8.40
N LEU A 166 4.59 10.23 9.72
CA LEU A 166 4.53 8.92 10.36
C LEU A 166 3.20 8.19 10.08
N ASP A 167 2.08 8.92 10.03
CA ASP A 167 0.78 8.31 9.77
C ASP A 167 0.68 7.75 8.35
N ASN A 168 1.18 8.49 7.36
CA ASN A 168 1.25 7.97 5.99
C ASN A 168 2.30 6.86 5.85
N PHE A 169 3.40 6.91 6.60
CA PHE A 169 4.38 5.81 6.65
C PHE A 169 3.76 4.51 7.19
N ARG A 170 2.84 4.65 8.14
CA ARG A 170 2.00 3.57 8.66
C ARG A 170 0.86 3.17 7.73
N LEU A 171 0.56 3.98 6.70
CA LEU A 171 -0.68 3.89 5.91
C LEU A 171 -1.95 3.96 6.78
N ASP A 172 -1.90 4.76 7.85
CA ASP A 172 -3.02 5.01 8.74
C ASP A 172 -3.81 6.23 8.27
N SER A 173 -4.96 6.02 7.64
CA SER A 173 -5.79 7.11 7.11
C SER A 173 -6.75 7.73 8.14
N ARG A 174 -6.54 7.54 9.45
CA ARG A 174 -7.39 8.10 10.51
C ARG A 174 -7.20 9.61 10.73
N ASN A 175 -6.22 10.24 10.07
CA ASN A 175 -5.90 11.67 10.16
C ASN A 175 -6.20 12.42 8.86
#